data_AF-A0A523N2G9-F1
#
_entry.id   AF-A0A523N2G9-F1
#
_cell.length_a   1.000
_cell.length_b   1.000
_cell.length_c   1.000
_cell.angle_alpha   90.00
_cell.angle_beta   90.00
_cell.angle_gamma   90.00
#
_symmetry.space_group_name_H-M   'P 1'
#
loop_
_entity.id
_entity.type
_entity.pdbx_description
1 polymer ?
#
loop_
_entity_poly.entity_id
_entity_poly.type
_entity_poly.pdbx_seq_one_letter_code
_entity_poly.pdbx_strand_id
1 'polypeptide(L)' 'MTRKRWDETITWMQKKQGLGEWTPAIRNQIPDYREAVQGLVLPAEESQPRTRRMHEYDYPPNPL' A
#
# COMPACT_ATOMS: atom_id res chain seq x y z
N MET A 1 1.99 -8.89 -12.49
CA MET A 1 0.61 -9.25 -12.07
C MET A 1 -0.37 -8.33 -12.76
N THR A 2 -1.32 -8.89 -13.52
CA THR A 2 -2.30 -8.16 -14.34
C THR A 2 -3.47 -7.62 -13.52
N ARG A 3 -4.21 -6.64 -14.04
CA ARG A 3 -5.41 -6.05 -13.40
C ARG A 3 -6.44 -7.11 -13.00
N LYS A 4 -6.69 -8.08 -13.89
CA LYS A 4 -7.58 -9.22 -13.64
C LYS A 4 -7.18 -10.05 -12.43
N ARG A 5 -5.89 -10.39 -12.29
CA ARG A 5 -5.39 -11.17 -11.15
C ARG A 5 -5.47 -10.40 -9.83
N TRP A 6 -5.35 -9.08 -9.87
CA TRP A 6 -5.56 -8.23 -8.68
C TRP A 6 -7.01 -8.23 -8.24
N ASP A 7 -7.95 -8.10 -9.16
CA ASP A 7 -9.37 -8.14 -8.81
C ASP A 7 -9.80 -9.50 -8.25
N GLU A 8 -9.27 -10.60 -8.80
CA GLU A 8 -9.45 -11.95 -8.24
C GLU A 8 -8.91 -12.05 -6.80
N THR A 9 -7.76 -11.43 -6.53
CA THR A 9 -7.13 -11.43 -5.19
C THR A 9 -7.94 -10.62 -4.19
N ILE A 10 -8.40 -9.42 -4.56
CA ILE A 10 -9.25 -8.58 -3.71
C ILE A 10 -10.56 -9.29 -3.41
N THR A 11 -11.16 -9.93 -4.42
CA THR A 11 -12.38 -10.73 -4.26
C THR A 11 -12.18 -11.91 -3.30
N TRP A 12 -11.02 -12.58 -3.37
CA TRP A 12 -10.67 -13.63 -2.42
C TRP A 12 -10.50 -13.08 -1.00
N MET A 13 -9.82 -11.94 -0.83
CA MET A 13 -9.66 -11.28 0.48
C MET A 13 -11.00 -10.87 1.10
N GLN A 14 -11.93 -10.37 0.30
CA GLN A 14 -13.29 -10.05 0.76
C GLN A 14 -14.04 -11.29 1.23
N LYS A 15 -13.95 -12.39 0.49
CA LYS A 15 -14.66 -13.63 0.83
C LYS A 15 -14.03 -14.42 1.98
N LYS A 16 -12.71 -14.33 2.17
CA LYS A 16 -11.96 -15.25 3.04
C LYS A 16 -11.25 -14.57 4.21
N GLN A 17 -10.96 -13.27 4.12
CA GLN A 17 -10.21 -12.53 5.15
C GLN A 17 -11.03 -11.42 5.81
N GLY A 18 -12.34 -11.32 5.52
CA GLY A 18 -13.19 -10.29 6.11
C GLY A 18 -12.86 -8.88 5.62
N LEU A 19 -12.22 -8.75 4.45
CA LEU A 19 -12.04 -7.45 3.83
C LEU A 19 -13.43 -6.90 3.49
N GLY A 20 -13.73 -5.70 4.00
CA GLY A 20 -15.00 -5.03 3.69
C GLY A 20 -15.19 -4.81 2.19
N GLU A 21 -16.43 -4.58 1.76
CA GLU A 21 -16.70 -4.26 0.37
C GLU A 21 -15.99 -2.96 -0.02
N TRP A 22 -15.09 -3.07 -0.99
CA TRP A 22 -14.40 -1.93 -1.56
C TRP A 22 -15.21 -1.39 -2.72
N THR A 23 -15.38 -0.07 -2.75
CA THR A 23 -15.99 0.62 -3.87
C THR A 23 -15.12 0.42 -5.13
N PRO A 24 -15.71 0.51 -6.33
CA PRO A 24 -14.97 0.38 -7.58
C PRO A 24 -13.78 1.34 -7.69
N ALA A 25 -13.90 2.54 -7.12
CA ALA A 25 -12.82 3.53 -7.06
C ALA A 25 -11.60 3.00 -6.28
N ILE A 26 -11.80 2.43 -5.09
CA ILE A 26 -10.73 1.89 -4.25
C ILE A 26 -10.09 0.66 -4.92
N ARG A 27 -10.90 -0.20 -5.56
CA ARG A 27 -10.37 -1.36 -6.31
C ARG A 27 -9.44 -0.96 -7.46
N ASN A 28 -9.69 0.20 -8.08
CA ASN A 28 -8.89 0.69 -9.19
C ASN A 28 -7.62 1.43 -8.74
N GLN A 29 -7.59 2.01 -7.54
CA GLN A 29 -6.40 2.71 -7.05
C GLN A 29 -5.14 1.83 -7.00
N ILE A 30 -5.25 0.56 -6.61
CA ILE A 30 -4.10 -0.36 -6.54
C ILE A 30 -3.51 -0.68 -7.91
N PRO A 31 -4.29 -1.18 -8.90
CA PRO A 31 -3.76 -1.42 -10.24
C PRO A 31 -3.30 -0.13 -10.90
N ASP A 32 -4.01 0.99 -10.74
CA ASP A 32 -3.61 2.29 -11.32
C ASP A 32 -2.28 2.77 -10.72
N TYR A 33 -2.08 2.62 -9.41
CA TYR A 33 -0.79 2.89 -8.76
C TYR A 33 0.32 1.97 -9.26
N ARG A 34 0.04 0.68 -9.46
CA ARG A 34 1.03 -0.26 -10.00
C ARG A 34 1.38 0.05 -11.44
N GLU A 35 0.44 0.49 -12.27
CA GLU A 35 0.71 0.94 -13.64
C GLU A 35 1.55 2.22 -13.64
N ALA A 36 1.21 3.19 -12.78
CA ALA A 36 2.00 4.42 -12.61
C ALA A 36 3.44 4.12 -12.16
N VAL A 37 3.62 3.20 -11.20
CA VAL A 37 4.95 2.85 -10.66
C VAL A 37 5.71 1.90 -11.57
N GLN A 38 5.06 1.00 -12.32
CA GLN A 38 5.74 0.14 -13.30
C GLN A 38 6.17 0.91 -14.56
N GLY A 39 5.53 2.04 -14.88
CA GLY A 39 6.00 2.99 -15.91
C GLY A 39 7.09 3.96 -15.41
N LEU A 40 7.23 4.12 -14.10
CA LEU A 40 8.35 4.82 -13.48
C LEU A 40 9.52 3.84 -13.36
N VAL A 41 10.38 3.81 -14.39
CA VAL A 41 11.81 3.59 -14.11
C VAL A 41 12.22 4.76 -13.22
N LEU A 42 12.09 4.57 -11.91
CA LEU A 42 12.66 5.49 -10.94
C LEU A 42 14.15 5.57 -11.29
N PRO A 43 14.70 6.75 -11.65
CA PRO A 43 16.14 6.86 -11.79
C PRO A 43 16.74 6.37 -10.47
N ALA A 44 17.75 5.51 -10.55
CA ALA A 44 18.40 4.86 -9.42
C ALA A 44 19.14 5.84 -8.46
N GLU A 45 18.77 7.11 -8.46
CA GLU A 45 19.40 8.27 -7.85
C GLU A 45 18.64 8.79 -6.60
N GLU A 46 17.76 7.99 -6.00
CA GLU A 46 17.19 8.31 -4.67
C GLU A 46 17.43 7.23 -3.61
N SER A 47 18.46 6.39 -3.80
CA SER A 47 19.10 5.66 -2.70
C SER A 47 20.03 6.58 -1.89
N GLN A 48 19.57 7.80 -1.57
CA GLN A 48 20.19 8.55 -0.49
C GLN A 48 19.63 7.99 0.82
N PRO A 49 20.45 7.63 1.82
CA PRO A 49 19.96 7.26 3.13
C PRO A 49 19.28 8.49 3.70
N ARG A 50 17.96 8.61 3.53
CA ARG A 50 17.16 9.59 4.25
C ARG A 50 17.47 9.32 5.72
N THR A 51 18.19 10.23 6.35
CA THR A 51 18.33 10.30 7.79
C THR A 51 16.91 10.40 8.32
N ARG A 52 16.37 9.22 8.64
CA ARG A 52 15.04 9.05 9.20
C ARG A 52 15.15 9.81 10.52
N ARG A 53 14.64 11.05 10.56
CA ARG A 53 14.31 11.70 11.83
C ARG A 53 13.30 10.76 12.47
N MET A 54 13.81 9.84 13.28
CA MET A 54 13.02 9.02 14.17
C MET A 54 12.17 10.02 14.93
N HIS A 55 10.89 10.05 14.63
CA HIS A 55 9.96 10.71 15.54
C HIS A 55 9.99 9.81 16.77
N GLU A 56 10.80 10.18 17.77
CA GLU A 56 10.66 9.68 19.13
C GLU A 56 9.25 10.03 19.55
N TYR A 57 8.35 9.05 19.49
CA TYR A 57 7.08 9.16 20.18
C TYR A 57 7.37 8.93 21.65
N ASP A 58 7.52 10.01 22.41
CA ASP A 58 7.49 9.98 23.87
C ASP A 58 6.07 9.62 24.33
N TYR A 59 5.83 8.32 24.49
CA TYR A 59 4.62 7.86 25.16
C TYR A 59 4.83 7.96 26.67
N PRO A 60 4.01 8.73 27.40
CA PRO A 60 4.06 8.72 28.86
C PRO A 60 3.69 7.32 29.37
N PRO A 61 4.33 6.83 30.44
CA PRO A 61 4.04 5.52 31.00
C PRO A 61 2.56 5.45 31.41
N ASN A 62 1.89 4.38 31.01
CA ASN A 62 0.50 4.12 31.34
C ASN A 62 0.36 4.01 32.88
N PRO A 63 -0.42 4.89 33.55
CA PRO A 63 -0.65 4.76 34.97
C PRO A 63 -1.57 3.55 35.22
N LEU A 64 -1.05 2.54 35.93
CA LEU A 64 -1.82 1.46 36.54
C LEU A 64 -2.42 1.91 37.87
#